data_AF-A0A7J2RVK4-F1
#
_entry.id   AF-A0A7J2RVK4-F1
#
_cell.length_a   1.000
_cell.length_b   1.000
_cell.length_c   1.000
_cell.angle_alpha   90.00
_cell.angle_beta   90.00
_cell.angle_gamma   90.00
#
_symmetry.space_group_name_H-M   'P 1'
#
loop_
_entity.id
_entity.type
_entity.pdbx_description
1 polymer ?
#
loop_
_entity_poly.entity_id
_entity_poly.type
_entity_poly.pdbx_seq_one_letter_code
_entity_poly.pdbx_strand_id
1 'polypeptide(L)'
;MKNKRGQGLSTNAIILIILGVVVLVVLIVGFTVGWNKLLPFISTNNIDTIKTSCGIACSTSSAFDYCSVEREVKDGTNDKFSETCYNLANSAEYASRNYDIEACPSVSCSGT
;
A
#
# COMPACT_ATOMS: atom_id res chain seq x y z
N MET A 1 -59.51 -13.54 9.44
CA MET A 1 -58.44 -12.55 9.19
C MET A 1 -57.18 -13.01 9.93
N LYS A 2 -56.14 -13.44 9.20
CA LYS A 2 -54.98 -14.15 9.78
C LYS A 2 -54.04 -13.12 10.45
N ASN A 3 -54.09 -13.04 11.78
CA ASN A 3 -53.28 -12.14 12.60
C ASN A 3 -51.77 -12.44 12.42
N LYS A 4 -51.10 -11.69 11.53
CA LYS A 4 -49.65 -11.77 11.26
C LYS A 4 -48.83 -10.85 12.19
N ARG A 5 -49.28 -10.62 13.42
CA ARG A 5 -48.68 -9.62 14.34
C ARG A 5 -47.30 -9.98 14.91
N GLY A 6 -46.80 -11.21 14.71
CA GLY A 6 -45.47 -11.63 15.15
C GLY A 6 -44.40 -11.76 14.05
N GLN A 7 -44.76 -11.62 12.77
CA GLN A 7 -43.83 -11.91 11.66
C GLN A 7 -42.95 -10.72 11.24
N GLY A 8 -43.29 -9.48 11.59
CA GLY A 8 -42.50 -8.30 11.15
C GLY A 8 -41.22 -8.05 11.96
N LEU A 9 -41.21 -8.37 13.25
CA LEU A 9 -40.05 -8.17 14.14
C LEU A 9 -38.97 -9.25 13.93
N SER A 10 -39.40 -10.48 13.61
CA SER A 10 -38.52 -11.63 13.41
C SER A 10 -37.70 -11.53 12.12
N THR A 11 -38.28 -11.03 11.02
CA THR A 11 -37.60 -10.99 9.72
C THR A 11 -36.40 -10.05 9.73
N ASN A 12 -36.52 -8.85 10.29
CA ASN A 12 -35.39 -7.90 10.40
C ASN A 12 -34.27 -8.47 11.27
N ALA A 13 -34.59 -9.13 12.39
CA ALA A 13 -33.59 -9.76 13.25
C ALA A 13 -32.83 -10.88 12.51
N ILE A 14 -33.55 -11.73 11.75
CA ILE A 14 -32.94 -12.79 10.95
C ILE A 14 -32.00 -12.22 9.88
N ILE A 15 -32.40 -11.14 9.19
CA ILE A 15 -31.55 -10.47 8.20
C ILE A 15 -30.26 -9.95 8.83
N LEU A 16 -30.35 -9.33 10.01
CA LEU A 16 -29.19 -8.81 10.74
C LEU A 16 -28.24 -9.92 11.19
N ILE A 17 -28.77 -11.06 11.64
CA ILE A 17 -27.96 -12.23 12.02
C ILE A 17 -27.22 -12.76 10.78
N ILE A 18 -27.90 -12.90 9.65
CA ILE A 18 -27.28 -13.37 8.40
C ILE A 18 -26.19 -12.39 7.95
N LEU A 19 -26.45 -11.08 7.95
CA LEU A 19 -25.44 -10.07 7.64
C LEU A 19 -24.25 -10.13 8.60
N GLY A 20 -24.50 -10.29 9.90
CA GLY A 20 -23.46 -10.43 10.91
C GLY A 20 -22.57 -11.65 10.65
N VAL A 21 -23.16 -12.79 10.32
CA VAL A 21 -22.41 -14.02 9.99
C VAL A 21 -21.59 -13.82 8.71
N VAL A 22 -22.16 -13.20 7.67
CA VAL A 22 -21.44 -12.92 6.41
C VAL A 22 -20.23 -12.01 6.66
N VAL A 23 -20.42 -10.92 7.41
CA VAL A 23 -19.32 -10.01 7.77
C VAL A 23 -18.24 -10.75 8.57
N LEU A 24 -18.64 -11.60 9.52
CA LEU A 24 -17.71 -12.35 10.35
C LEU A 24 -16.86 -13.33 9.52
N VAL A 25 -17.46 -14.02 8.54
CA VAL A 25 -16.74 -14.90 7.60
C VAL A 25 -15.74 -14.10 6.77
N VAL A 26 -16.14 -12.95 6.22
CA VAL A 26 -15.24 -12.08 5.44
C VAL A 26 -14.06 -11.60 6.28
N LEU A 27 -14.29 -11.22 7.55
CA LEU A 27 -13.23 -10.80 8.45
C LEU A 27 -12.27 -11.95 8.78
N ILE A 28 -12.77 -13.16 9.05
CA ILE A 28 -11.92 -14.34 9.31
C ILE A 28 -11.04 -14.64 8.09
N VAL A 29 -11.61 -14.63 6.88
CA VAL A 29 -10.85 -14.86 5.65
C VAL A 29 -9.85 -13.72 5.40
N GLY A 30 -10.26 -12.47 5.63
CA GLY A 30 -9.42 -11.28 5.51
C GLY A 30 -8.21 -11.28 6.43
N PHE A 31 -8.37 -11.70 7.68
CA PHE A 31 -7.28 -11.78 8.64
C PHE A 31 -6.41 -13.04 8.48
N THR A 32 -6.96 -14.16 7.99
CA THR A 32 -6.18 -15.40 7.79
C THR A 32 -5.36 -15.41 6.48
N VAL A 33 -5.93 -14.93 5.38
CA VAL A 33 -5.27 -14.90 4.05
C VAL A 33 -4.56 -13.57 3.80
N GLY A 34 -4.97 -12.50 4.49
CA GLY A 34 -4.47 -11.15 4.33
C GLY A 34 -5.24 -10.36 3.26
N TRP A 35 -5.54 -9.10 3.58
CA TRP A 35 -6.31 -8.18 2.72
C TRP A 35 -5.70 -7.98 1.32
N ASN A 36 -4.38 -8.09 1.20
CA ASN A 36 -3.66 -7.94 -0.08
C ASN A 36 -4.02 -9.00 -1.14
N LYS A 37 -4.50 -10.19 -0.73
CA LYS A 37 -4.92 -11.25 -1.65
C LYS A 37 -6.40 -11.18 -2.02
N LEU A 38 -7.23 -10.62 -1.13
CA LEU A 38 -8.68 -10.48 -1.34
C LEU A 38 -9.06 -9.22 -2.12
N LEU A 39 -8.23 -8.19 -2.06
CA LEU A 39 -8.44 -6.93 -2.75
C LEU A 39 -7.25 -6.65 -3.69
N PRO A 40 -6.99 -7.51 -4.70
CA PRO A 40 -5.86 -7.36 -5.61
C PRO A 40 -5.95 -6.07 -6.46
N PHE A 41 -7.13 -5.45 -6.52
CA PHE A 41 -7.39 -4.20 -7.22
C PHE A 41 -7.14 -2.95 -6.38
N ILE A 42 -6.85 -3.07 -5.08
CA ILE A 42 -6.35 -1.94 -4.30
C ILE A 42 -4.89 -1.78 -4.69
N SER A 43 -4.63 -0.82 -5.59
CA SER A 43 -3.28 -0.41 -5.91
C SER A 43 -2.61 0.08 -4.62
N THR A 44 -1.62 -0.68 -4.15
CA THR A 44 -0.85 -0.30 -2.97
C THR A 44 0.12 0.79 -3.42
N ASN A 45 -0.17 2.06 -3.10
CA ASN A 45 0.80 3.12 -3.30
C ASN A 45 1.81 3.11 -2.12
N ASN A 46 3.11 3.15 -2.40
CA ASN A 46 4.15 3.17 -1.39
C ASN A 46 5.18 4.31 -1.57
N ILE A 47 4.85 5.34 -2.35
CA ILE A 47 5.77 6.45 -2.65
C ILE A 47 6.20 7.18 -1.38
N ASP A 48 5.28 7.46 -0.46
CA ASP A 48 5.61 8.14 0.81
C ASP A 48 6.56 7.31 1.69
N THR A 49 6.39 5.99 1.70
CA THR A 49 7.27 5.06 2.42
C THR A 49 8.67 5.08 1.82
N ILE A 50 8.77 5.08 0.49
CA ILE A 50 10.04 5.14 -0.22
C ILE A 50 10.72 6.49 0.02
N LYS A 51 9.98 7.60 -0.13
CA LYS A 51 10.46 8.95 0.17
C LYS A 51 11.04 9.04 1.58
N THR A 52 10.32 8.50 2.56
CA THR A 52 10.79 8.43 3.96
C THR A 52 12.08 7.61 4.09
N SER A 53 12.14 6.44 3.45
CA SER A 53 13.34 5.59 3.47
C SER A 53 14.55 6.27 2.82
N CYS A 54 14.36 6.95 1.69
CA CYS A 54 15.41 7.72 1.03
C CYS A 54 15.87 8.90 1.88
N GLY A 55 14.94 9.61 2.52
CA GLY A 55 15.25 10.69 3.46
C GLY A 55 16.05 10.20 4.68
N ILE A 56 15.68 9.03 5.24
CA ILE A 56 16.43 8.41 6.35
C ILE A 56 17.84 8.05 5.88
N ALA A 57 17.99 7.32 4.78
CA ALA A 57 19.30 6.92 4.25
C ALA A 57 20.19 8.14 3.96
N CYS A 58 19.62 9.23 3.45
CA CYS A 58 20.32 10.49 3.25
C CYS A 58 20.77 11.13 4.57
N SER A 59 19.86 11.20 5.55
CA SER A 59 20.12 11.83 6.87
C SER A 59 21.17 11.08 7.70
N THR A 60 21.29 9.76 7.51
CA THR A 60 22.26 8.90 8.20
C THR A 60 23.55 8.69 7.41
N SER A 61 23.68 9.34 6.25
CA SER A 61 24.78 9.15 5.30
C SER A 61 25.01 7.67 4.93
N SER A 62 23.94 6.87 4.91
CA SER A 62 24.00 5.45 4.55
C SER A 62 24.11 5.30 3.03
N ALA A 63 25.35 5.35 2.53
CA ALA A 63 25.62 5.31 1.09
C ALA A 63 25.10 4.04 0.43
N PHE A 64 25.26 2.88 1.06
CA PHE A 64 24.76 1.61 0.52
C PHE A 64 23.23 1.61 0.39
N ASP A 65 22.51 2.05 1.42
CA ASP A 65 21.03 2.06 1.40
C ASP A 65 20.46 3.06 0.39
N TYR A 66 21.18 4.14 0.12
CA TYR A 66 20.77 5.15 -0.83
C TYR A 66 21.13 4.76 -2.28
N CYS A 67 22.33 4.25 -2.50
CA CYS A 67 22.89 4.03 -3.84
C CYS A 67 22.68 2.63 -4.40
N SER A 68 22.51 1.61 -3.55
CA SER A 68 22.56 0.20 -3.99
C SER A 68 21.34 -0.62 -3.61
N VAL A 69 20.61 -0.22 -2.56
CA VAL A 69 19.38 -0.92 -2.17
C VAL A 69 18.25 -0.52 -3.10
N GLU A 70 17.81 -1.48 -3.92
CA GLU A 70 16.63 -1.36 -4.76
C GLU A 70 15.34 -1.42 -3.92
N ARG A 71 14.39 -0.56 -4.25
CA ARG A 71 13.06 -0.50 -3.64
C ARG A 71 12.02 -0.74 -4.71
N GLU A 72 11.11 -1.68 -4.46
CA GLU A 72 9.96 -1.90 -5.34
C GLU A 72 8.99 -0.72 -5.24
N VAL A 73 8.91 0.06 -6.31
CA VAL A 73 8.06 1.24 -6.45
C VAL A 73 6.67 0.83 -6.93
N LYS A 74 5.68 1.32 -6.21
CA LYS A 74 4.26 1.19 -6.51
C LYS A 74 3.63 2.57 -6.40
N ASP A 75 3.47 3.24 -7.52
CA ASP A 75 2.83 4.57 -7.59
C ASP A 75 1.30 4.48 -7.74
N GLY A 76 0.78 3.27 -7.97
CA GLY A 76 -0.63 2.98 -8.16
C GLY A 76 -1.21 3.42 -9.51
N THR A 77 -0.36 3.91 -10.43
CA THR A 77 -0.73 4.37 -11.78
C THR A 77 0.00 3.61 -12.87
N ASN A 78 1.29 3.30 -12.67
CA ASN A 78 2.15 2.60 -13.61
C ASN A 78 2.46 1.18 -13.14
N ASP A 79 3.06 0.39 -14.03
CA ASP A 79 3.60 -0.91 -13.67
C ASP A 79 4.67 -0.78 -12.59
N LYS A 80 4.71 -1.78 -11.71
CA LYS A 80 5.68 -1.85 -10.61
C LYS A 80 7.08 -2.03 -11.18
N PHE A 81 8.04 -1.34 -10.59
CA PHE A 81 9.45 -1.44 -10.96
C PHE A 81 10.33 -1.37 -9.71
N SER A 82 11.58 -1.76 -9.81
CA SER A 82 12.55 -1.67 -8.70
C SER A 82 13.61 -0.66 -9.04
N GLU A 83 13.93 0.22 -8.10
CA GLU A 83 14.93 1.26 -8.34
C GLU A 83 15.59 1.74 -7.04
N THR A 84 16.78 2.33 -7.15
CA THR A 84 17.52 2.90 -6.00
C THR A 84 17.03 4.31 -5.66
N CYS A 85 17.26 4.78 -4.42
CA CYS A 85 16.97 6.18 -4.06
C CYS A 85 17.75 7.17 -4.93
N TYR A 86 18.99 6.82 -5.28
CA TYR A 86 19.80 7.63 -6.19
C TYR A 86 19.13 7.82 -7.55
N ASN A 87 18.72 6.73 -8.21
CA ASN A 87 18.08 6.82 -9.52
C ASN A 87 16.70 7.48 -9.44
N LEU A 88 15.92 7.19 -8.39
CA LEU A 88 14.62 7.84 -8.17
C LEU A 88 14.71 9.36 -8.01
N ALA A 89 15.79 9.85 -7.41
CA ALA A 89 16.00 11.29 -7.21
C ALA A 89 16.69 11.98 -8.40
N ASN A 90 17.52 11.27 -9.17
CA ASN A 90 18.41 11.89 -10.17
C ASN A 90 18.07 11.54 -11.63
N SER A 91 17.27 10.50 -11.89
CA SER A 91 16.90 10.12 -13.26
C SER A 91 15.79 11.02 -13.82
N ALA A 92 15.99 11.49 -15.05
CA ALA A 92 14.99 12.27 -15.79
C ALA A 92 13.68 11.50 -16.03
N GLU A 93 13.74 10.16 -16.07
CA GLU A 93 12.55 9.31 -16.21
C GLU A 93 11.57 9.53 -15.04
N TYR A 94 12.09 9.52 -13.80
CA TYR A 94 11.26 9.59 -12.60
C TYR A 94 10.95 11.02 -12.17
N ALA A 95 11.77 11.99 -12.59
CA ALA A 95 11.46 13.42 -12.43
C ALA A 95 10.09 13.77 -13.04
N SER A 96 9.75 13.17 -14.20
CA SER A 96 8.45 13.38 -14.87
C SER A 96 7.25 12.85 -14.06
N ARG A 97 7.48 11.94 -13.12
CA ARG A 97 6.44 11.28 -12.32
C ARG A 97 6.13 12.00 -11.00
N ASN A 98 6.87 13.05 -10.64
CA ASN A 98 6.64 13.89 -9.46
C ASN A 98 6.53 13.13 -8.13
N TYR A 99 7.42 12.16 -7.89
CA TYR A 99 7.45 11.42 -6.62
C TYR A 99 7.99 12.21 -5.42
N ASP A 100 8.53 13.41 -5.66
CA ASP A 100 9.04 14.31 -4.61
C ASP A 100 10.13 13.67 -3.74
N ILE A 101 11.00 12.87 -4.37
CA ILE A 101 12.19 12.28 -3.76
C ILE A 101 13.38 13.18 -4.09
N GLU A 102 13.91 13.86 -3.08
CA GLU A 102 14.99 14.83 -3.25
C GLU A 102 16.36 14.17 -3.41
N ALA A 103 17.25 14.82 -4.15
CA ALA A 103 18.64 14.41 -4.25
C ALA A 103 19.38 14.61 -2.92
N CYS A 104 20.27 13.68 -2.60
CA CYS A 104 21.01 13.68 -1.34
C CYS A 104 22.45 14.20 -1.50
N PRO A 105 22.79 15.41 -1.02
CA PRO A 105 24.14 15.95 -1.14
C PRO A 105 25.13 15.35 -0.12
N SER A 106 24.65 14.74 0.97
CA SER A 106 25.49 14.13 2.02
C SER A 106 26.03 12.74 1.63
N VAL A 107 25.54 12.15 0.54
CA VAL A 107 25.90 10.81 0.08
C VAL A 107 26.47 10.90 -1.34
N SER A 108 27.67 10.36 -1.54
CA SER A 108 28.28 10.21 -2.86
C SER A 108 28.15 8.76 -3.35
N CYS A 109 27.33 8.56 -4.39
CA CYS A 109 27.26 7.28 -5.08
C CYS A 109 28.39 7.18 -6.11
N SER A 110 29.50 6.53 -5.74
CA SER A 110 30.54 6.17 -6.72
C SER A 110 29.99 5.07 -7.61
N GLY A 111 29.94 5.33 -8.92
CA GLY A 111 29.17 4.56 -9.90
C GLY A 111 29.29 3.04 -9.77
N THR A 112 28.13 2.39 -9.67
CA THR A 112 27.91 0.98 -10.02
C THR A 112 27.67 0.85 -11.51
#